data_AF-A0A2J6QUP5-F1
#
_entry.id   AF-A0A2J6QUP5-F1
#
_cell.length_a   1.000
_cell.length_b   1.000
_cell.length_c   1.000
_cell.angle_alpha   90.00
_cell.angle_beta   90.00
_cell.angle_gamma   90.00
#
_symmetry.space_group_name_H-M   'P 1'
#
loop_
_entity.id
_entity.type
_entity.pdbx_description
1 polymer ?
#
loop_
_entity_poly.entity_id
_entity_poly.type
_entity_poly.pdbx_seq_one_letter_code
_entity_poly.pdbx_strand_id
1 'polypeptide(L)'
;MEQITDLEKLIESCRGTRVSSATIQDFYSQRESIEECFIDSIAETHVNSSGGGAYEQCCLLAASLHFYVIIRPFPIWSGVQSILLMKLKDALMKTDSISCWGDDIELFLWVLMEAAAVEDSLKPWFTQLLTHTLRTFVPKPSLKRIKDILRKFLWNERTSSPACEKVYKDIQDTLS
;
A
#
# COMPACT_ATOMS: atom_id res chain seq x y z
N MET A 1 33.25 -11.37 24.04
CA MET A 1 32.68 -11.91 25.29
C MET A 1 32.17 -10.78 26.20
N GLU A 2 32.79 -9.59 26.19
CA GLU A 2 32.36 -8.41 26.98
C GLU A 2 30.94 -7.89 26.67
N GLN A 3 30.53 -7.85 25.40
CA GLN A 3 29.19 -7.35 25.03
C GLN A 3 28.02 -8.13 25.66
N ILE A 4 28.20 -9.43 25.90
CA ILE A 4 27.17 -10.28 26.53
C ILE A 4 27.04 -9.93 28.02
N THR A 5 28.17 -9.67 28.68
CA THR A 5 28.23 -9.32 30.11
C THR A 5 27.65 -7.93 30.41
N ASP A 6 27.78 -6.99 29.48
CA ASP A 6 27.20 -5.66 29.60
C ASP A 6 25.69 -5.65 29.37
N LEU A 7 25.20 -6.47 28.43
CA LEU A 7 23.77 -6.64 28.20
C LEU A 7 23.08 -7.31 29.40
N GLU A 8 23.71 -8.32 30.01
CA GLU A 8 23.21 -8.97 31.22
C GLU A 8 23.14 -8.00 32.41
N LYS A 9 24.18 -7.18 32.62
CA LYS A 9 24.18 -6.13 33.65
C LYS A 9 23.11 -5.07 33.40
N LEU A 10 22.91 -4.68 32.14
CA LEU A 10 21.87 -3.72 31.76
C LEU A 10 20.48 -4.30 32.02
N ILE A 11 20.24 -5.56 31.65
CA ILE A 11 18.97 -6.25 31.91
C ILE A 11 18.68 -6.33 33.41
N GLU A 12 19.67 -6.68 34.24
CA GLU A 12 19.46 -6.70 35.70
C GLU A 12 19.26 -5.32 36.30
N SER A 13 19.93 -4.29 35.78
CA SER A 13 19.73 -2.90 36.22
C SER A 13 18.32 -2.37 35.93
N CYS A 14 17.64 -2.96 34.94
CA CYS A 14 16.28 -2.61 34.54
C CYS A 14 15.21 -3.46 35.24
N ARG A 15 15.57 -4.54 35.95
CA ARG A 15 14.58 -5.37 36.66
C ARG A 15 14.04 -4.65 37.89
N GLY A 16 12.72 -4.45 37.92
CA GLY A 16 12.01 -3.86 39.05
C GLY A 16 11.83 -2.34 38.98
N THR A 17 12.42 -1.68 37.99
CA THR A 17 12.25 -0.24 37.76
C THR A 17 10.86 0.00 37.15
N ARG A 18 9.98 0.69 37.90
CA ARG A 18 8.70 1.13 37.35
C ARG A 18 8.95 2.25 36.35
N VAL A 19 8.82 1.94 35.07
CA VAL A 19 8.83 2.94 34.01
C VAL A 19 7.58 3.81 34.17
N SER A 20 7.77 5.13 34.21
CA SER A 20 6.64 6.05 34.34
C SER A 20 5.75 5.99 33.10
N SER A 21 4.44 6.20 33.26
CA SER A 21 3.51 6.24 32.11
C SER A 21 3.90 7.31 31.09
N ALA A 22 4.48 8.44 31.53
CA ALA A 22 5.00 9.48 30.65
C ALA A 22 6.16 8.97 29.80
N THR A 23 7.11 8.24 30.39
CA THR A 23 8.25 7.65 29.66
C THR A 23 7.79 6.59 28.65
N ILE A 24 6.77 5.80 29.00
CA ILE A 24 6.16 4.84 28.07
C ILE A 24 5.51 5.59 26.89
N GLN A 25 4.76 6.65 27.17
CA GLN A 25 4.11 7.47 26.16
C GLN A 25 5.13 8.15 25.22
N ASP A 26 6.19 8.75 25.78
CA ASP A 26 7.27 9.36 25.01
C ASP A 26 7.98 8.35 24.10
N PHE A 27 8.23 7.13 24.59
CA PHE A 27 8.82 6.07 23.78
C PHE A 27 7.93 5.71 22.57
N TYR A 28 6.62 5.59 22.79
CA TYR A 28 5.68 5.32 21.68
C TYR A 28 5.62 6.49 20.70
N SER A 29 5.57 7.74 21.18
CA SER A 29 5.57 8.91 20.29
C SER A 29 6.87 9.06 19.49
N GLN A 30 8.04 8.75 20.09
CA GLN A 30 9.30 8.72 19.35
C GLN A 30 9.32 7.61 18.30
N ARG A 31 8.78 6.44 18.65
CA ARG A 31 8.67 5.33 17.72
C ARG A 31 7.74 5.67 16.55
N GLU A 32 6.58 6.25 16.81
CA GLU A 32 5.65 6.72 15.78
C GLU A 32 6.33 7.76 14.87
N SER A 33 7.04 8.73 15.44
CA SER A 33 7.76 9.74 14.65
C SER A 33 8.88 9.15 13.79
N ILE A 34 9.61 8.15 14.29
CA ILE A 34 10.64 7.44 13.51
C ILE A 34 10.00 6.61 12.39
N GLU A 35 8.88 5.94 12.68
CA GLU A 35 8.11 5.21 11.68
C GLU A 35 7.62 6.18 10.58
N GLU A 36 7.04 7.33 10.94
CA GLU A 36 6.66 8.39 10.00
C GLU A 36 7.83 8.88 9.14
N CYS A 37 8.98 9.20 9.75
CA CYS A 37 10.17 9.65 9.01
C CYS A 37 10.69 8.57 8.04
N PHE A 38 10.67 7.30 8.46
CA PHE A 38 11.12 6.19 7.63
C PHE A 38 10.17 5.97 6.44
N ILE A 39 8.87 6.11 6.66
CA ILE A 39 7.85 6.00 5.63
C ILE A 39 7.94 7.14 4.64
N ASP A 40 8.06 8.37 5.13
CA ASP A 40 8.25 9.54 4.30
C ASP A 40 9.53 9.40 3.49
N SER A 41 10.61 8.88 4.07
CA SER A 41 11.84 8.62 3.33
C SER A 41 11.66 7.54 2.24
N ILE A 42 10.95 6.44 2.51
CA ILE A 42 10.61 5.44 1.50
C ILE A 42 9.77 6.08 0.38
N ALA A 43 8.74 6.83 0.76
CA ALA A 43 7.83 7.43 -0.19
C ALA A 43 8.50 8.54 -1.01
N GLU A 44 9.33 9.39 -0.39
CA GLU A 44 10.14 10.42 -1.05
C GLU A 44 11.18 9.80 -1.97
N THR A 45 11.80 8.67 -1.57
CA THR A 45 12.69 7.93 -2.46
C THR A 45 11.93 7.50 -3.71
N HIS A 46 10.69 7.03 -3.59
CA HIS A 46 9.89 6.61 -4.75
C HIS A 46 9.23 7.77 -5.53
N VAL A 47 9.08 8.95 -4.91
CA VAL A 47 8.50 10.16 -5.53
C VAL A 47 9.55 11.01 -6.26
N ASN A 48 10.76 11.11 -5.71
CA ASN A 48 11.81 12.01 -6.22
C ASN A 48 12.86 11.29 -7.09
N SER A 49 12.90 9.96 -7.08
CA SER A 49 13.89 9.21 -7.89
C SER A 49 13.46 9.02 -9.35
N SER A 50 12.19 9.19 -9.69
CA SER A 50 11.77 9.24 -11.09
C SER A 50 11.69 10.67 -11.57
N GLY A 51 12.58 11.09 -12.47
CA GLY A 51 12.35 12.23 -13.35
C GLY A 51 11.19 12.02 -14.34
N GLY A 52 10.23 11.15 -14.00
CA GLY A 52 9.08 10.73 -14.80
C GLY A 52 7.79 11.46 -14.39
N GLY A 53 6.80 11.44 -15.26
CA GLY A 53 5.51 12.10 -15.05
C GLY A 53 4.63 11.42 -14.00
N ALA A 54 3.42 11.95 -13.81
CA ALA A 54 2.45 11.42 -12.85
C ALA A 54 2.04 9.96 -13.13
N TYR A 55 2.16 9.51 -14.39
CA TYR A 55 1.92 8.13 -14.80
C TYR A 55 2.93 7.15 -14.17
N GLU A 56 4.23 7.41 -14.32
CA GLU A 56 5.30 6.56 -13.78
C GLU A 56 5.23 6.53 -12.26
N GLN A 57 4.86 7.66 -11.65
CA GLN A 57 4.66 7.78 -10.22
C GLN A 57 3.53 6.85 -9.72
N CYS A 58 2.40 6.78 -10.41
CA CYS A 58 1.31 5.85 -10.07
C CYS A 58 1.79 4.39 -10.10
N CYS A 59 2.56 4.02 -11.13
CA CYS A 59 3.09 2.67 -11.27
C CYS A 59 4.06 2.30 -10.15
N LEU A 60 4.98 3.21 -9.80
CA LEU A 60 5.95 3.02 -8.73
C LEU A 60 5.27 2.90 -7.36
N LEU A 61 4.27 3.74 -7.08
CA LEU A 61 3.52 3.68 -5.83
C LEU A 61 2.70 2.39 -5.71
N ALA A 62 2.07 1.92 -6.79
CA ALA A 62 1.38 0.63 -6.80
C ALA A 62 2.34 -0.55 -6.59
N ALA A 63 3.50 -0.54 -7.24
CA ALA A 63 4.54 -1.55 -7.02
C ALA A 63 5.06 -1.54 -5.58
N SER A 64 5.18 -0.36 -4.97
CA SER A 64 5.57 -0.20 -3.57
C SER A 64 4.50 -0.76 -2.63
N LEU A 65 3.23 -0.46 -2.89
CA LEU A 65 2.10 -1.06 -2.16
C LEU A 65 2.14 -2.58 -2.25
N HIS A 66 2.28 -3.13 -3.46
CA HIS A 66 2.40 -4.57 -3.68
C HIS A 66 3.56 -5.16 -2.84
N PHE A 67 4.75 -4.55 -2.91
CA PHE A 67 5.91 -5.00 -2.16
C PHE A 67 5.66 -4.99 -0.64
N TYR A 68 5.12 -3.90 -0.09
CA TYR A 68 4.93 -3.71 1.35
C TYR A 68 3.64 -4.30 1.93
N VAL A 69 2.77 -4.86 1.08
CA VAL A 69 1.59 -5.62 1.49
C VAL A 69 1.82 -7.12 1.32
N ILE A 70 2.46 -7.53 0.22
CA ILE A 70 2.55 -8.93 -0.19
C ILE A 70 3.92 -9.56 0.07
N ILE A 71 5.00 -8.86 -0.28
CA ILE A 71 6.36 -9.44 -0.27
C ILE A 71 7.03 -9.24 1.09
N ARG A 72 6.95 -8.02 1.62
CA ARG A 72 7.56 -7.62 2.89
C ARG A 72 6.55 -6.81 3.69
N PRO A 73 5.53 -7.47 4.28
CA PRO A 73 4.46 -6.80 4.98
C PRO A 73 5.00 -5.98 6.15
N PHE A 74 4.70 -4.68 6.16
CA PHE A 74 4.85 -3.87 7.35
C PHE A 74 3.68 -4.10 8.33
N PRO A 75 3.88 -3.89 9.64
CA PRO A 75 2.77 -3.86 10.58
C PRO A 75 1.73 -2.81 10.16
N ILE A 76 0.44 -3.12 10.27
CA ILE A 76 -0.67 -2.21 9.90
C ILE A 76 -0.53 -0.84 10.57
N TRP A 77 -0.07 -0.83 11.82
CA TRP A 77 0.16 0.36 12.66
C TRP A 77 1.24 1.30 12.13
N SER A 78 2.10 0.84 11.21
CA SER A 78 3.18 1.68 10.68
C SER A 78 2.63 2.88 9.91
N GLY A 79 1.46 2.78 9.26
CA GLY A 79 0.94 3.87 8.42
C GLY A 79 1.58 3.98 7.04
N VAL A 80 2.56 3.11 6.71
CA VAL A 80 3.24 3.08 5.39
C VAL A 80 2.21 2.99 4.26
N GLN A 81 1.26 2.08 4.42
CA GLN A 81 0.24 1.78 3.42
C GLN A 81 -0.68 2.99 3.21
N SER A 82 -1.12 3.64 4.28
CA SER A 82 -1.98 4.84 4.20
C SER A 82 -1.27 6.01 3.51
N ILE A 83 0.01 6.24 3.78
CA ILE A 83 0.80 7.29 3.11
C ILE A 83 0.98 6.98 1.62
N LEU A 84 1.30 5.72 1.27
CA LEU A 84 1.41 5.29 -0.13
C LEU A 84 0.08 5.42 -0.88
N LEU A 85 -1.04 5.07 -0.25
CA LEU A 85 -2.38 5.22 -0.82
C LEU A 85 -2.73 6.70 -1.03
N MET A 86 -2.44 7.57 -0.08
CA MET A 86 -2.68 9.01 -0.19
C MET A 86 -1.88 9.62 -1.34
N LYS A 87 -0.58 9.30 -1.44
CA LYS A 87 0.27 9.76 -2.55
C LYS A 87 -0.19 9.18 -3.90
N LEU A 88 -0.64 7.93 -3.93
CA LEU A 88 -1.16 7.31 -5.15
C LEU A 88 -2.45 8.01 -5.61
N LYS A 89 -3.35 8.32 -4.68
CA LYS A 89 -4.55 9.12 -4.98
C LYS A 89 -4.18 10.49 -5.55
N ASP A 90 -3.22 11.19 -4.95
CA ASP A 90 -2.76 12.49 -5.42
C ASP A 90 -2.13 12.43 -6.82
N ALA A 91 -1.37 11.37 -7.12
CA ALA A 91 -0.79 11.15 -8.44
C ALA A 91 -1.88 10.83 -9.48
N LEU A 92 -2.85 9.98 -9.13
CA LEU A 92 -3.98 9.64 -10.00
C LEU A 92 -4.86 10.85 -10.32
N MET A 93 -5.07 11.75 -9.35
CA MET A 93 -5.80 12.99 -9.58
C MET A 93 -5.09 13.95 -10.55
N LYS A 94 -3.78 13.79 -10.73
CA LYS A 94 -2.97 14.58 -11.68
C LYS A 94 -2.89 13.93 -13.06
N THR A 95 -3.29 12.66 -13.20
CA THR A 95 -3.38 11.98 -14.50
C THR A 95 -4.81 12.06 -15.03
N ASP A 96 -4.98 12.46 -16.29
CA ASP A 96 -6.27 12.28 -16.96
C ASP A 96 -6.43 10.80 -17.34
N SER A 97 -7.43 10.14 -16.76
CA SER A 97 -7.60 8.68 -16.84
C SER A 97 -7.77 8.17 -18.26
N ILE A 98 -8.33 8.97 -19.17
CA ILE A 98 -8.62 8.56 -20.55
C ILE A 98 -7.41 8.78 -21.47
N SER A 99 -6.74 9.93 -21.37
CA SER A 99 -5.60 10.25 -22.24
C SER A 99 -4.29 9.63 -21.77
N CYS A 100 -4.08 9.45 -20.47
CA CYS A 100 -2.82 8.90 -19.93
C CYS A 100 -2.78 7.36 -19.91
N TRP A 101 -3.92 6.68 -19.82
CA TRP A 101 -3.97 5.23 -19.60
C TRP A 101 -4.65 4.45 -20.73
N GLY A 102 -5.05 5.10 -21.82
CA GLY A 102 -5.84 4.48 -22.89
C GLY A 102 -5.27 3.16 -23.41
N ASP A 103 -3.98 3.15 -23.77
CA ASP A 103 -3.29 1.95 -24.26
C ASP A 103 -2.86 1.00 -23.11
N ASP A 104 -2.70 1.55 -21.90
CA ASP A 104 -2.20 0.85 -20.71
C ASP A 104 -3.31 0.52 -19.69
N ILE A 105 -4.54 0.36 -20.16
CA ILE A 105 -5.70 0.20 -19.28
C ILE A 105 -5.60 -1.00 -18.35
N GLU A 106 -4.95 -2.08 -18.82
CA GLU A 106 -4.70 -3.27 -18.01
C GLU A 106 -3.75 -2.99 -16.84
N LEU A 107 -2.73 -2.14 -17.06
CA LEU A 107 -1.83 -1.69 -16.00
C LEU A 107 -2.57 -0.76 -15.03
N PHE A 108 -3.41 0.13 -15.54
CA PHE A 108 -4.23 0.99 -14.69
C PHE A 108 -5.15 0.17 -13.77
N LEU A 109 -5.80 -0.88 -14.31
CA LEU A 109 -6.61 -1.80 -13.52
C LEU A 109 -5.78 -2.52 -12.45
N TRP A 110 -4.54 -2.89 -12.74
CA TRP A 110 -3.63 -3.45 -11.75
C TRP A 110 -3.30 -2.43 -10.64
N VAL A 111 -2.94 -1.19 -11.00
CA VAL A 111 -2.68 -0.09 -10.06
C VAL A 111 -3.87 0.11 -9.10
N LEU A 112 -5.08 0.19 -9.64
CA LEU A 112 -6.29 0.37 -8.85
C LEU A 112 -6.61 -0.84 -7.97
N MET A 113 -6.33 -2.06 -8.44
CA MET A 113 -6.55 -3.28 -7.67
C MET A 113 -5.60 -3.36 -6.47
N GLU A 114 -4.31 -3.05 -6.65
CA GLU A 114 -3.33 -3.03 -5.55
C GLU A 114 -3.76 -2.04 -4.45
N ALA A 115 -4.31 -0.87 -4.84
CA ALA A 115 -4.81 0.11 -3.89
C ALA A 115 -6.12 -0.32 -3.20
N ALA A 116 -7.09 -0.85 -3.96
CA ALA A 116 -8.39 -1.28 -3.43
C ALA A 116 -8.28 -2.53 -2.53
N ALA A 117 -7.20 -3.31 -2.67
CA ALA A 117 -6.91 -4.47 -1.85
C ALA A 117 -6.49 -4.11 -0.41
N VAL A 118 -6.07 -2.87 -0.17
CA VAL A 118 -5.64 -2.40 1.15
C VAL A 118 -6.84 -1.94 1.96
N GLU A 119 -6.98 -2.46 3.18
CA GLU A 119 -8.02 -2.02 4.12
C GLU A 119 -7.61 -0.71 4.79
N ASP A 120 -8.05 0.40 4.18
CA ASP A 120 -7.80 1.77 4.65
C ASP A 120 -9.05 2.65 4.42
N SER A 121 -9.09 3.82 5.06
CA SER A 121 -10.09 4.87 4.84
C SER A 121 -10.26 5.28 3.37
N LEU A 122 -9.22 5.15 2.53
CA LEU A 122 -9.24 5.49 1.12
C LEU A 122 -9.78 4.36 0.22
N LYS A 123 -9.96 3.14 0.75
CA LYS A 123 -10.46 1.99 -0.02
C LYS A 123 -11.74 2.30 -0.81
N PRO A 124 -12.78 2.96 -0.25
CA PRO A 124 -14.00 3.26 -1.01
C PRO A 124 -13.74 4.11 -2.25
N TRP A 125 -12.79 5.05 -2.19
CA TRP A 125 -12.43 5.91 -3.33
C TRP A 125 -11.79 5.08 -4.45
N PHE A 126 -10.83 4.22 -4.12
CA PHE A 126 -10.17 3.34 -5.10
C PHE A 126 -11.15 2.30 -5.68
N THR A 127 -12.00 1.71 -4.85
CA THR A 127 -13.02 0.75 -5.30
C THR A 127 -14.02 1.41 -6.26
N GLN A 128 -14.43 2.65 -6.01
CA GLN A 128 -15.30 3.41 -6.93
C GLN A 128 -14.61 3.67 -8.26
N LEU A 129 -13.35 4.14 -8.24
CA LEU A 129 -12.57 4.39 -9.44
C LEU A 129 -12.32 3.10 -10.25
N LEU A 130 -12.02 1.99 -9.57
CA LEU A 130 -11.88 0.67 -10.18
C LEU A 130 -13.19 0.20 -10.83
N THR A 131 -14.32 0.36 -10.13
CA THR A 131 -15.64 0.00 -10.65
C THR A 131 -15.98 0.80 -11.90
N HIS A 132 -15.73 2.11 -11.89
CA HIS A 132 -15.93 2.97 -13.05
C HIS A 132 -15.05 2.53 -14.23
N THR A 133 -13.77 2.30 -13.97
CA THR A 133 -12.79 1.89 -14.99
C THR A 133 -13.16 0.53 -15.61
N LEU A 134 -13.56 -0.44 -14.78
CA LEU A 134 -14.02 -1.75 -15.25
C LEU A 134 -15.28 -1.64 -16.13
N ARG A 135 -16.25 -0.81 -15.74
CA ARG A 135 -17.47 -0.57 -16.54
C ARG A 135 -17.17 0.08 -17.88
N THR A 136 -16.25 1.04 -17.91
CA THR A 136 -15.93 1.81 -19.11
C THR A 136 -15.09 0.99 -20.10
N PHE A 137 -14.12 0.22 -19.62
CA PHE A 137 -13.09 -0.36 -20.49
C PHE A 137 -13.07 -1.89 -20.56
N VAL A 138 -13.78 -2.59 -19.67
CA VAL A 138 -13.82 -4.06 -19.66
C VAL A 138 -15.24 -4.54 -19.96
N PRO A 139 -15.55 -4.93 -21.21
CA PRO A 139 -16.85 -5.46 -21.57
C PRO A 139 -17.12 -6.74 -20.78
N LYS A 140 -18.21 -6.74 -19.99
CA LYS A 140 -18.63 -7.87 -19.13
C LYS A 140 -17.49 -8.32 -18.20
N PRO A 141 -17.14 -7.52 -17.18
CA PRO A 141 -16.09 -7.89 -16.24
C PRO A 141 -16.47 -9.19 -15.52
N SER A 142 -15.51 -10.11 -15.42
CA SER A 142 -15.64 -11.34 -14.65
C SER A 142 -14.41 -11.51 -13.79
N LEU A 143 -14.54 -12.17 -12.64
CA LEU A 143 -13.41 -12.45 -11.75
C LEU A 143 -12.25 -13.12 -12.52
N LYS A 144 -12.57 -14.08 -13.39
CA LYS A 144 -11.57 -14.76 -14.23
C LYS A 144 -10.81 -13.76 -15.11
N ARG A 145 -11.52 -12.89 -15.82
CA ARG A 145 -10.89 -11.90 -16.71
C ARG A 145 -10.05 -10.89 -15.95
N ILE A 146 -10.50 -10.45 -14.78
CA ILE A 146 -9.73 -9.55 -13.91
C ILE A 146 -8.44 -10.26 -13.47
N LYS A 147 -8.52 -11.50 -12.98
CA LYS A 147 -7.33 -12.28 -12.63
C LYS A 147 -6.38 -12.45 -13.83
N ASP A 148 -6.91 -12.72 -15.02
CA ASP A 148 -6.10 -12.84 -16.24
C ASP A 148 -5.32 -11.55 -16.58
N ILE A 149 -5.94 -10.37 -16.37
CA ILE A 149 -5.28 -9.06 -16.51
C ILE A 149 -4.18 -8.90 -15.46
N LEU A 150 -4.50 -9.13 -14.19
CA LEU A 150 -3.57 -8.93 -13.08
C LEU A 150 -2.33 -9.83 -13.20
N ARG A 151 -2.48 -11.06 -13.71
CA ARG A 151 -1.36 -12.00 -13.94
C ARG A 151 -0.31 -11.51 -14.94
N LYS A 152 -0.60 -10.48 -15.74
CA LYS A 152 0.40 -9.85 -16.62
C LYS A 152 1.39 -8.96 -15.86
N PHE A 153 1.08 -8.64 -14.61
CA PHE A 153 1.86 -7.77 -13.73
C PHE A 153 2.34 -8.57 -12.50
N LEU A 154 2.75 -7.89 -11.43
CA LEU A 154 3.33 -8.52 -10.22
C LEU A 154 2.35 -9.42 -9.43
N TRP A 155 1.15 -9.68 -9.94
CA TRP A 155 0.12 -10.43 -9.23
C TRP A 155 0.39 -11.94 -9.18
N ASN A 156 0.45 -12.50 -7.96
CA ASN A 156 0.59 -13.94 -7.74
C ASN A 156 -0.70 -14.53 -7.15
N GLU A 157 -1.20 -15.63 -7.72
CA GLU A 157 -2.46 -16.24 -7.24
C GLU A 157 -2.39 -16.71 -5.78
N ARG A 158 -1.24 -17.18 -5.30
CA ARG A 158 -1.13 -17.73 -3.95
C ARG A 158 -1.22 -16.65 -2.89
N THR A 159 -0.65 -15.47 -3.17
CA THR A 159 -0.53 -14.40 -2.17
C THR A 159 -1.57 -13.30 -2.36
N SER A 160 -1.95 -13.01 -3.60
CA SER A 160 -2.81 -11.86 -3.92
C SER A 160 -4.26 -12.25 -4.20
N SER A 161 -4.56 -13.49 -4.63
CA SER A 161 -5.93 -13.91 -5.02
C SER A 161 -7.01 -13.66 -3.96
N PRO A 162 -6.79 -13.89 -2.65
CA PRO A 162 -7.80 -13.60 -1.64
C PRO A 162 -8.22 -12.13 -1.61
N ALA A 163 -7.28 -11.20 -1.81
CA ALA A 163 -7.56 -9.77 -1.83
C ALA A 163 -8.36 -9.36 -3.08
N CYS A 164 -7.98 -9.85 -4.27
CA CYS A 164 -8.78 -9.60 -5.49
C CYS A 164 -10.18 -10.18 -5.38
N GLU A 165 -10.37 -11.36 -4.80
CA GLU A 165 -11.70 -11.93 -4.62
C GLU A 165 -12.57 -11.10 -3.68
N LYS A 166 -11.97 -10.56 -2.61
CA LYS A 166 -12.65 -9.64 -1.69
C LYS A 166 -13.07 -8.36 -2.41
N VAL A 167 -12.14 -7.70 -3.09
CA VAL A 167 -12.43 -6.48 -3.87
C VAL A 167 -13.47 -6.77 -4.96
N TYR A 168 -13.37 -7.92 -5.63
CA TYR A 168 -14.33 -8.32 -6.67
C TYR A 168 -15.75 -8.48 -6.11
N LYS A 169 -15.90 -9.04 -4.91
CA LYS A 169 -17.21 -9.11 -4.24
C LYS A 169 -17.74 -7.71 -3.92
N ASP A 170 -16.88 -6.85 -3.36
CA ASP A 170 -17.23 -5.46 -3.02
C ASP A 170 -17.74 -4.68 -4.26
N ILE A 171 -17.13 -4.88 -5.43
CA ILE A 171 -17.58 -4.24 -6.68
C ILE A 171 -18.79 -4.94 -7.30
N GLN A 172 -18.96 -6.25 -7.14
CA GLN A 172 -20.08 -6.99 -7.75
C GLN A 172 -21.43 -6.52 -7.19
N ASP A 173 -21.47 -6.21 -5.90
CA ASP A 173 -22.65 -5.61 -5.24
C ASP A 173 -22.98 -4.22 -5.81
N THR A 174 -21.99 -3.53 -6.36
CA THR A 174 -22.12 -2.19 -6.96
C THR A 174 -22.35 -2.24 -8.48
N LEU A 175 -22.00 -3.36 -9.13
CA LEU A 175 -22.12 -3.60 -10.57
C LEU A 175 -23.51 -4.14 -10.99
N SER A 176 -24.24 -4.71 -10.03
CA SER A 176 -25.61 -5.22 -10.17
C SER A 176 -26.63 -4.09 -10.26
#